data_AF-A0A2V9T4H5-F1
#
_entry.id   AF-A0A2V9T4H5-F1
#
_cell.length_a   1.000
_cell.length_b   1.000
_cell.length_c   1.000
_cell.angle_alpha   90.00
_cell.angle_beta   90.00
_cell.angle_gamma   90.00
#
_symmetry.space_group_name_H-M   'P 1'
#
loop_
_entity.id
_entity.type
_entity.pdbx_description
1 polymer ?
#
loop_
_entity_poly.entity_id
_entity_poly.type
_entity_poly.pdbx_seq_one_letter_code
_entity_poly.pdbx_strand_id
1 'polypeptide(L)'
;MRCHFTPLEKLDPICLRQTLEQECRMSSLTRWHLSVRFRGIAWIVWMITSGTLAHASSSDVVLYASKAFVKSGTWAVVADSTAAGGYAIGNPNLGAAKLTSPLAQPANYFELTFPAYSGQAYHLWIRARSLSNSTSNDSVYVQFSDSVNSSQSAVYRIGTTSAAPVVLQACSGAAIQGWGWTDNGWCGLGSAIYFQGSGTHTIRVQVREDGLSIDQIVLSPQTYLSTAPGKAINDTTILTANLPSLSSTSVSITANPTSGSAPLSVNFTSNVTLTSGYVSVYYWNFGDGQTSSAASPSHIYQTSGNYTASLKITSSTGATASASTLLSVSGSSSSIKLRVMQANIFYGGHGTDDITNLSRDATWIANMNPDVVSLIEVLGGSNDPQTLTSLVKQKTGISWYYSYVPKYPGCVEGVMILSKWPIVSTSQYFMSYQMPIAQATLNVGGKYVNFFSTHFQWPSTSSSQRQVEANELASFASSFSEPRIIAGDFNAQDGTPEINIVEQKYLSGWNTAVSHNTAVAYADNPPNLYTRTRKSRIDHVFYSKGATNLAVSGGKVPDTRDLAIAPVIKIGTTDDKGVRPSDHNFTTIDFTVY
;
A
#
# COMPACT_ATOMS: atom_id res chain seq x y z
N MET A 1 24.11 66.42 -33.20
CA MET A 1 24.01 65.57 -34.41
C MET A 1 22.90 64.56 -34.17
N ARG A 2 21.89 64.52 -35.04
CA ARG A 2 20.81 63.51 -35.01
C ARG A 2 21.12 62.41 -36.01
N CYS A 3 20.80 61.17 -35.63
CA CYS A 3 20.42 59.96 -36.41
C CYS A 3 20.61 58.75 -35.47
N HIS A 4 19.87 57.65 -35.45
CA HIS A 4 18.49 57.26 -35.79
C HIS A 4 18.32 55.81 -35.23
N PHE A 5 17.10 55.46 -34.80
CA PHE A 5 16.46 54.12 -34.66
C PHE A 5 17.21 52.86 -34.16
N THR A 6 16.80 52.40 -32.95
CA THR A 6 16.31 51.06 -32.46
C THR A 6 16.40 49.78 -33.34
N PRO A 7 16.20 48.51 -32.84
CA PRO A 7 15.69 48.06 -31.51
C PRO A 7 16.22 46.68 -30.92
N LEU A 8 15.69 46.34 -29.72
CA LEU A 8 15.30 44.98 -29.21
C LEU A 8 16.44 44.00 -28.84
N GLU A 9 16.48 43.25 -27.72
CA GLU A 9 15.50 42.87 -26.69
C GLU A 9 16.29 42.10 -25.59
N LYS A 10 15.99 42.30 -24.29
CA LYS A 10 15.91 41.28 -23.21
C LYS A 10 15.84 41.96 -21.84
N LEU A 11 14.75 41.64 -21.13
CA LEU A 11 14.41 42.06 -19.77
C LEU A 11 15.05 41.14 -18.72
N ASP A 12 15.42 41.73 -17.58
CA ASP A 12 15.69 41.10 -16.28
C ASP A 12 15.53 42.21 -15.18
N PRO A 13 15.62 41.97 -13.85
CA PRO A 13 14.57 41.49 -12.94
C PRO A 13 14.38 42.36 -11.65
N ILE A 14 13.71 41.82 -10.61
CA ILE A 14 13.92 42.05 -9.15
C ILE A 14 13.15 43.18 -8.36
N CYS A 15 12.50 42.71 -7.26
CA CYS A 15 12.36 43.24 -5.88
C CYS A 15 11.37 44.33 -5.35
N LEU A 16 10.89 43.98 -4.13
CA LEU A 16 10.82 44.69 -2.82
C LEU A 16 9.54 45.41 -2.31
N ARG A 17 9.03 44.82 -1.21
CA ARG A 17 8.59 45.31 0.13
C ARG A 17 8.26 46.78 0.44
N GLN A 18 7.24 46.89 1.34
CA GLN A 18 7.04 47.81 2.50
C GLN A 18 6.72 49.29 2.13
N THR A 19 5.86 50.08 2.78
CA THR A 19 5.11 50.09 4.06
C THR A 19 4.22 51.37 4.09
N LEU A 20 3.30 51.46 5.07
CA LEU A 20 2.74 52.67 5.73
C LEU A 20 1.42 53.34 5.25
N GLU A 21 0.49 53.35 6.22
CA GLU A 21 -0.45 54.39 6.68
C GLU A 21 -0.59 55.72 5.89
N GLN A 22 -1.83 56.14 5.60
CA GLN A 22 -2.48 57.32 6.22
C GLN A 22 -3.80 57.69 5.55
N GLU A 23 -4.72 58.21 6.38
CA GLU A 23 -6.03 58.76 6.05
C GLU A 23 -5.96 60.07 5.23
N CYS A 24 -7.14 60.43 4.68
CA CYS A 24 -7.62 61.79 4.42
C CYS A 24 -7.03 62.58 3.22
N ARG A 25 -7.80 62.67 2.12
CA ARG A 25 -8.59 63.87 1.74
C ARG A 25 -9.20 63.76 0.34
N MET A 26 -10.46 64.18 0.27
CA MET A 26 -11.23 64.47 -0.93
C MET A 26 -10.59 65.56 -1.80
N SER A 27 -10.74 65.44 -3.12
CA SER A 27 -10.91 66.59 -4.02
C SER A 27 -11.96 66.30 -5.09
N SER A 28 -13.00 67.12 -5.03
CA SER A 28 -14.17 67.25 -5.90
C SER A 28 -13.88 67.47 -7.38
N LEU A 29 -14.82 67.09 -8.27
CA LEU A 29 -15.25 67.91 -9.41
C LEU A 29 -16.69 67.55 -9.87
N THR A 30 -17.58 68.55 -9.75
CA THR A 30 -18.78 68.91 -10.58
C THR A 30 -19.89 67.87 -10.86
N ARG A 31 -21.06 67.99 -10.21
CA ARG A 31 -22.28 68.80 -10.52
C ARG A 31 -23.10 68.34 -11.74
N TRP A 32 -24.31 67.83 -11.48
CA TRP A 32 -25.57 68.34 -12.05
C TRP A 32 -26.69 68.19 -11.00
N HIS A 33 -27.38 69.30 -10.73
CA HIS A 33 -28.57 69.37 -9.87
C HIS A 33 -29.82 69.24 -10.73
N LEU A 34 -30.80 68.47 -10.25
CA LEU A 34 -32.21 68.85 -10.39
C LEU A 34 -32.89 68.64 -9.04
N SER A 35 -33.42 69.72 -8.48
CA SER A 35 -34.16 69.75 -7.23
C SER A 35 -35.63 70.08 -7.53
N VAL A 36 -36.54 69.32 -6.92
CA VAL A 36 -37.92 69.75 -6.69
C VAL A 36 -38.23 69.50 -5.22
N ARG A 37 -38.56 70.58 -4.51
CA ARG A 37 -39.07 70.59 -3.13
C ARG A 37 -40.59 70.38 -3.15
N PHE A 38 -41.18 69.66 -2.20
CA PHE A 38 -41.82 70.24 -1.00
C PHE A 38 -42.75 69.25 -0.25
N ARG A 39 -42.84 69.51 1.06
CA ARG A 39 -43.93 69.26 2.04
C ARG A 39 -44.01 67.86 2.66
N GLY A 40 -43.74 67.84 3.97
CA GLY A 40 -43.84 66.68 4.82
C GLY A 40 -45.25 66.39 5.33
N ILE A 41 -45.40 65.19 5.90
CA ILE A 41 -46.52 64.72 6.72
C ILE A 41 -45.94 63.74 7.75
N ALA A 42 -46.31 64.00 9.02
CA ALA A 42 -46.43 63.12 10.18
C ALA A 42 -45.38 62.01 10.47
N TRP A 43 -44.73 62.17 11.62
CA TRP A 43 -44.11 61.10 12.40
C TRP A 43 -45.17 60.07 12.83
N ILE A 44 -45.11 58.86 12.27
CA ILE A 44 -45.75 57.68 12.87
C ILE A 44 -44.63 56.90 13.55
N VAL A 45 -44.58 56.98 14.87
CA VAL A 45 -43.80 56.08 15.72
C VAL A 45 -44.51 54.72 15.66
N TRP A 46 -44.03 53.83 14.81
CA TRP A 46 -44.37 52.41 14.92
C TRP A 46 -43.42 51.83 15.97
N MET A 47 -43.94 51.59 17.18
CA MET A 47 -43.33 50.66 18.11
C MET A 47 -43.35 49.28 17.43
N ILE A 48 -42.26 48.92 16.77
CA ILE A 48 -41.98 47.51 16.48
C ILE A 48 -41.67 46.90 17.84
N THR A 49 -42.66 46.22 18.42
CA THR A 49 -42.39 45.24 19.45
C THR A 49 -41.43 44.22 18.84
N SER A 50 -40.19 44.22 19.31
CA SER A 50 -39.14 43.28 18.97
C SER A 50 -39.57 41.87 19.38
N GLY A 51 -40.41 41.23 18.55
CA GLY A 51 -40.56 39.79 18.59
C GLY A 51 -39.23 39.21 18.13
N THR A 52 -38.46 38.65 19.07
CA THR A 52 -37.34 37.79 18.71
C THR A 52 -37.89 36.66 17.86
N LEU A 53 -37.64 36.67 16.55
CA LEU A 53 -37.88 35.51 15.71
C LEU A 53 -37.08 34.36 16.34
N ALA A 54 -37.74 33.23 16.64
CA ALA A 54 -37.02 32.05 17.06
C ALA A 54 -36.16 31.57 15.89
N HIS A 55 -34.88 31.32 16.13
CA HIS A 55 -33.95 30.89 15.10
C HIS A 55 -33.51 29.46 15.40
N ALA A 56 -33.57 28.60 14.39
CA ALA A 56 -32.89 27.32 14.42
C ALA A 56 -31.41 27.55 14.09
N SER A 57 -30.51 26.83 14.75
CA SER A 57 -29.10 26.75 14.35
C SER A 57 -28.96 25.94 13.08
N SER A 58 -27.79 26.04 12.43
CA SER A 58 -27.52 25.27 11.21
C SER A 58 -27.52 23.75 11.43
N SER A 59 -27.39 23.26 12.67
CA SER A 59 -27.41 21.83 13.02
C SER A 59 -28.80 21.29 13.37
N ASP A 60 -29.80 22.15 13.58
CA ASP A 60 -31.17 21.73 13.89
C ASP A 60 -31.90 21.26 12.63
N VAL A 61 -32.59 20.13 12.72
CA VAL A 61 -33.50 19.69 11.67
C VAL A 61 -34.86 20.34 11.91
N VAL A 62 -35.37 21.08 10.93
CA VAL A 62 -36.72 21.68 10.96
C VAL A 62 -37.48 21.23 9.72
N LEU A 63 -38.47 20.36 9.93
CA LEU A 63 -39.32 19.81 8.88
C LEU A 63 -40.66 20.52 8.87
N TYR A 64 -41.13 20.92 7.70
CA TYR A 64 -42.53 21.31 7.50
C TYR A 64 -43.33 20.06 7.17
N ALA A 65 -44.27 19.70 8.04
CA ALA A 65 -44.98 18.44 7.93
C ALA A 65 -45.82 18.34 6.64
N SER A 66 -46.27 19.50 6.12
CA SER A 66 -46.94 19.62 4.82
C SER A 66 -46.09 19.19 3.62
N LYS A 67 -44.77 19.03 3.78
CA LYS A 67 -43.84 18.54 2.75
C LYS A 67 -43.67 17.01 2.74
N ALA A 68 -44.44 16.28 3.55
CA ALA A 68 -44.38 14.81 3.58
C ALA A 68 -44.64 14.22 2.19
N PHE A 69 -43.69 13.43 1.68
CA PHE A 69 -43.78 12.82 0.36
C PHE A 69 -44.64 11.54 0.42
N VAL A 70 -44.45 10.69 1.43
CA VAL A 70 -45.34 9.54 1.69
C VAL A 70 -46.49 9.97 2.59
N LYS A 71 -47.71 9.65 2.16
CA LYS A 71 -48.95 9.78 2.93
C LYS A 71 -49.77 8.52 2.66
N SER A 72 -50.26 7.90 3.72
CA SER A 72 -51.12 6.72 3.69
C SER A 72 -52.30 6.95 4.64
N GLY A 73 -53.48 6.47 4.26
CA GLY A 73 -54.70 6.67 5.03
C GLY A 73 -55.29 8.07 4.84
N THR A 74 -55.63 8.75 5.94
CA THR A 74 -56.47 9.96 5.93
C THR A 74 -55.70 11.27 6.12
N TRP A 75 -54.36 11.22 6.21
CA TRP A 75 -53.51 12.41 6.30
C TRP A 75 -53.53 13.22 4.99
N ALA A 76 -53.86 14.51 5.08
CA ALA A 76 -53.90 15.41 3.95
C ALA A 76 -53.24 16.75 4.27
N VAL A 77 -52.72 17.42 3.24
CA VAL A 77 -52.22 18.81 3.39
C VAL A 77 -53.43 19.74 3.49
N VAL A 78 -53.46 20.58 4.53
CA VAL A 78 -54.54 21.52 4.82
C VAL A 78 -53.98 22.94 4.81
N ALA A 79 -54.63 23.84 4.07
CA ALA A 79 -54.25 25.25 4.07
C ALA A 79 -54.58 25.92 5.40
N ASP A 80 -53.60 26.61 5.97
CA ASP A 80 -53.75 27.39 7.19
C ASP A 80 -52.71 28.51 7.22
N SER A 81 -53.16 29.75 7.11
CA SER A 81 -52.27 30.93 7.08
C SER A 81 -51.43 31.12 8.36
N THR A 82 -51.79 30.45 9.46
CA THR A 82 -51.07 30.52 10.75
C THR A 82 -50.05 29.38 10.91
N ALA A 83 -50.06 28.40 10.02
CA ALA A 83 -49.12 27.29 9.99
C ALA A 83 -47.81 27.66 9.28
N ALA A 84 -46.71 26.98 9.63
CA ALA A 84 -45.44 27.12 8.93
C ALA A 84 -45.57 26.86 7.42
N GLY A 85 -45.14 27.84 6.61
CA GLY A 85 -45.29 27.80 5.16
C GLY A 85 -46.73 27.90 4.65
N GLY A 86 -47.71 28.24 5.51
CA GLY A 86 -49.12 28.39 5.15
C GLY A 86 -49.92 27.08 5.05
N TYR A 87 -49.31 25.95 5.43
CA TYR A 87 -49.94 24.63 5.33
C TYR A 87 -49.54 23.72 6.49
N ALA A 88 -50.51 22.96 6.98
CA ALA A 88 -50.31 21.84 7.91
C ALA A 88 -50.54 20.50 7.20
N ILE A 89 -50.15 19.40 7.83
CA ILE A 89 -50.71 18.08 7.54
C ILE A 89 -51.75 17.75 8.61
N GLY A 90 -52.98 17.50 8.20
CA GLY A 90 -54.12 17.26 9.08
C GLY A 90 -54.65 15.85 8.94
N ASN A 91 -55.03 15.25 10.07
CA ASN A 91 -55.87 14.07 10.11
C ASN A 91 -57.31 14.50 10.43
N PRO A 92 -58.34 14.12 9.63
CA PRO A 92 -59.72 14.47 9.94
C PRO A 92 -60.20 13.73 11.20
N ASN A 93 -61.09 14.34 11.98
CA ASN A 93 -61.78 13.63 13.06
C ASN A 93 -62.93 12.80 12.47
N LEU A 94 -62.75 11.49 12.44
CA LEU A 94 -63.73 10.50 11.97
C LEU A 94 -64.34 9.71 13.14
N GLY A 95 -64.07 10.12 14.39
CA GLY A 95 -64.49 9.41 15.58
C GLY A 95 -63.80 8.06 15.75
N ALA A 96 -62.58 7.91 15.22
CA ALA A 96 -61.82 6.68 15.37
C ALA A 96 -61.41 6.48 16.85
N ALA A 97 -61.41 5.22 17.30
CA ALA A 97 -60.96 4.91 18.65
C ALA A 97 -59.46 5.21 18.81
N LYS A 98 -59.08 5.79 19.95
CA LYS A 98 -57.70 6.00 20.36
C LYS A 98 -56.90 4.70 20.31
N LEU A 99 -55.74 4.72 19.64
CA LEU A 99 -54.81 3.61 19.70
C LEU A 99 -54.06 3.59 21.03
N THR A 100 -54.11 2.45 21.72
CA THR A 100 -53.40 2.23 23.00
C THR A 100 -51.94 1.81 22.78
N SER A 101 -51.59 1.35 21.59
CA SER A 101 -50.24 0.94 21.21
C SER A 101 -49.97 1.26 19.73
N PRO A 102 -48.74 1.65 19.38
CA PRO A 102 -48.36 1.89 18.00
C PRO A 102 -48.31 0.59 17.20
N LEU A 103 -48.63 0.68 15.91
CA LEU A 103 -48.61 -0.44 14.99
C LEU A 103 -47.25 -0.54 14.28
N ALA A 104 -46.81 -1.78 14.04
CA ALA A 104 -45.63 -2.06 13.22
C ALA A 104 -45.84 -1.69 11.74
N GLN A 105 -47.05 -1.92 11.23
CA GLN A 105 -47.45 -1.63 9.86
C GLN A 105 -48.76 -0.82 9.86
N PRO A 106 -48.73 0.46 10.27
CA PRO A 106 -49.94 1.28 10.31
C PRO A 106 -50.45 1.54 8.88
N ALA A 107 -51.77 1.52 8.70
CA ALA A 107 -52.39 1.93 7.44
C ALA A 107 -52.46 3.48 7.30
N ASN A 108 -52.41 4.21 8.42
CA ASN A 108 -52.63 5.65 8.49
C ASN A 108 -51.41 6.38 9.06
N TYR A 109 -50.54 6.89 8.17
CA TYR A 109 -49.29 7.55 8.54
C TYR A 109 -48.80 8.50 7.44
N PHE A 110 -47.84 9.36 7.77
CA PHE A 110 -47.03 10.08 6.79
C PHE A 110 -45.55 9.98 7.14
N GLU A 111 -44.70 10.22 6.15
CA GLU A 111 -43.24 10.18 6.32
C GLU A 111 -42.53 11.39 5.72
N LEU A 112 -41.44 11.75 6.37
CA LEU A 112 -40.45 12.73 5.93
C LEU A 112 -39.06 12.12 6.08
N THR A 113 -38.10 12.68 5.35
CA THR A 113 -36.69 12.33 5.47
C THR A 113 -35.90 13.49 6.01
N PHE A 114 -34.84 13.20 6.75
CA PHE A 114 -33.96 14.20 7.31
C PHE A 114 -32.55 13.66 7.50
N PRO A 115 -31.52 14.53 7.42
CA PRO A 115 -30.16 14.16 7.77
C PRO A 115 -29.92 14.21 9.28
N ALA A 116 -29.22 13.21 9.83
CA ALA A 116 -28.72 13.22 11.21
C ALA A 116 -27.40 12.45 11.37
N TYR A 117 -26.60 12.82 12.38
CA TYR A 117 -25.37 12.12 12.77
C TYR A 117 -25.66 10.91 13.65
N SER A 118 -24.85 9.85 13.51
CA SER A 118 -24.84 8.71 14.43
C SER A 118 -24.38 9.13 15.82
N GLY A 119 -24.98 8.55 16.86
CA GLY A 119 -24.56 8.74 18.26
C GLY A 119 -24.77 10.16 18.83
N GLN A 120 -25.26 11.11 18.04
CA GLN A 120 -25.65 12.44 18.47
C GLN A 120 -27.05 12.39 19.10
N ALA A 121 -27.23 13.05 20.23
CA ALA A 121 -28.55 13.22 20.86
C ALA A 121 -29.38 14.24 20.07
N TYR A 122 -30.64 13.92 19.79
CA TYR A 122 -31.63 14.81 19.21
C TYR A 122 -32.90 14.84 20.06
N HIS A 123 -33.38 16.03 20.42
CA HIS A 123 -34.68 16.18 21.04
C HIS A 123 -35.77 16.37 20.00
N LEU A 124 -36.89 15.63 20.12
CA LEU A 124 -38.04 15.72 19.23
C LEU A 124 -39.04 16.75 19.76
N TRP A 125 -39.32 17.78 18.96
CA TRP A 125 -40.45 18.68 19.18
C TRP A 125 -41.42 18.61 17.99
N ILE A 126 -42.71 18.68 18.28
CA ILE A 126 -43.78 18.82 17.28
C ILE A 126 -44.62 20.04 17.65
N ARG A 127 -44.89 20.88 16.65
CA ARG A 127 -45.90 21.92 16.75
C ARG A 127 -47.19 21.42 16.13
N ALA A 128 -48.23 21.33 16.95
CA ALA A 128 -49.48 20.72 16.59
C ALA A 128 -50.68 21.54 17.06
N ARG A 129 -51.85 21.24 16.52
CA ARG A 129 -53.15 21.80 16.90
C ARG A 129 -54.21 20.72 16.84
N SER A 130 -54.96 20.52 17.92
CA SER A 130 -56.09 19.61 17.94
C SER A 130 -57.35 20.27 17.38
N LEU A 131 -58.15 19.50 16.62
CA LEU A 131 -59.43 19.98 16.12
C LEU A 131 -60.36 20.33 17.29
N SER A 132 -60.95 21.53 17.24
CA SER A 132 -61.83 22.08 18.27
C SER A 132 -61.20 22.14 19.67
N ASN A 133 -59.87 22.20 19.76
CA ASN A 133 -59.13 22.22 21.03
C ASN A 133 -59.44 21.00 21.94
N SER A 134 -59.79 19.86 21.33
CA SER A 134 -60.17 18.63 22.04
C SER A 134 -58.95 17.84 22.51
N THR A 135 -59.01 17.30 23.73
CA THR A 135 -58.03 16.35 24.29
C THR A 135 -58.22 14.92 23.77
N SER A 136 -59.26 14.67 22.98
CA SER A 136 -59.44 13.38 22.29
C SER A 136 -58.80 13.34 20.91
N ASN A 137 -58.21 14.45 20.46
CA ASN A 137 -57.70 14.67 19.11
C ASN A 137 -56.26 15.22 19.12
N ASP A 138 -55.47 14.87 20.13
CA ASP A 138 -54.33 15.67 20.55
C ASP A 138 -52.98 14.94 20.47
N SER A 139 -52.97 13.69 19.97
CA SER A 139 -51.78 12.84 20.04
C SER A 139 -51.48 12.00 18.80
N VAL A 140 -50.20 11.69 18.65
CA VAL A 140 -49.64 10.83 17.60
C VAL A 140 -48.56 9.90 18.17
N TYR A 141 -48.22 8.89 17.39
CA TYR A 141 -47.03 8.06 17.61
C TYR A 141 -45.98 8.35 16.54
N VAL A 142 -44.72 8.52 16.95
CA VAL A 142 -43.60 8.84 16.07
C VAL A 142 -42.58 7.71 16.07
N GLN A 143 -42.16 7.30 14.88
CA GLN A 143 -41.16 6.26 14.66
C GLN A 143 -40.05 6.74 13.73
N PHE A 144 -38.89 6.09 13.77
CA PHE A 144 -37.74 6.41 12.92
C PHE A 144 -37.14 5.17 12.25
N SER A 145 -36.39 5.34 11.17
CA SER A 145 -35.78 4.23 10.41
C SER A 145 -34.86 3.33 11.24
N ASP A 146 -33.97 3.89 12.06
CA ASP A 146 -32.88 3.16 12.72
C ASP A 146 -32.57 3.69 14.14
N SER A 147 -33.51 4.40 14.78
CA SER A 147 -33.27 5.05 16.07
C SER A 147 -32.83 4.10 17.18
N VAL A 148 -31.98 4.61 18.06
CA VAL A 148 -31.47 3.95 19.26
C VAL A 148 -31.56 4.89 20.48
N ASN A 149 -31.45 4.35 21.68
CA ASN A 149 -31.29 5.13 22.91
C ASN A 149 -29.80 5.44 23.17
N SER A 150 -29.50 6.14 24.27
CA SER A 150 -28.13 6.49 24.68
C SER A 150 -27.21 5.28 24.90
N SER A 151 -27.79 4.08 25.11
CA SER A 151 -27.07 2.81 25.28
C SER A 151 -26.98 2.01 23.98
N GLN A 152 -27.30 2.62 22.82
CA GLN A 152 -27.34 2.00 21.50
C GLN A 152 -28.36 0.86 21.31
N SER A 153 -29.33 0.72 22.23
CA SER A 153 -30.44 -0.22 22.06
C SER A 153 -31.51 0.36 21.15
N ALA A 154 -32.03 -0.44 20.22
CA ALA A 154 -33.11 -0.05 19.31
C ALA A 154 -34.35 0.44 20.06
N VAL A 155 -34.87 1.62 19.69
CA VAL A 155 -36.11 2.20 20.23
C VAL A 155 -36.88 2.91 19.13
N TYR A 156 -38.21 2.93 19.21
CA TYR A 156 -39.09 3.71 18.32
C TYR A 156 -38.88 3.46 16.81
N ARG A 157 -38.49 2.24 16.42
CA ARG A 157 -38.16 1.94 15.03
C ARG A 157 -39.40 1.68 14.18
N ILE A 158 -39.38 2.18 12.94
CA ILE A 158 -40.34 1.82 11.90
C ILE A 158 -40.36 0.30 11.72
N GLY A 159 -41.54 -0.28 11.59
CA GLY A 159 -41.71 -1.74 11.53
C GLY A 159 -41.84 -2.43 12.89
N THR A 160 -41.88 -1.67 13.99
CA THR A 160 -42.04 -2.23 15.34
C THR A 160 -43.29 -1.68 16.05
N THR A 161 -43.68 -2.30 17.17
CA THR A 161 -44.71 -1.79 18.09
C THR A 161 -44.14 -0.85 19.15
N SER A 162 -43.01 -0.20 18.84
CA SER A 162 -42.40 0.85 19.66
C SER A 162 -42.47 2.18 18.92
N ALA A 163 -42.91 3.23 19.60
CA ALA A 163 -42.96 4.61 19.08
C ALA A 163 -42.86 5.63 20.22
N ALA A 164 -42.36 6.82 19.91
CA ALA A 164 -42.41 7.96 20.81
C ALA A 164 -43.83 8.54 20.81
N PRO A 165 -44.57 8.51 21.94
CA PRO A 165 -45.86 9.17 22.03
C PRO A 165 -45.63 10.67 22.12
N VAL A 166 -46.28 11.45 21.27
CA VAL A 166 -46.27 12.92 21.34
C VAL A 166 -47.68 13.38 21.58
N VAL A 167 -47.88 14.19 22.62
CA VAL A 167 -49.22 14.62 22.99
C VAL A 167 -49.27 16.09 23.39
N LEU A 168 -50.23 16.79 22.80
CA LEU A 168 -50.37 18.23 22.96
C LEU A 168 -50.93 18.63 24.34
N GLN A 169 -51.79 17.80 24.96
CA GLN A 169 -52.26 18.06 26.32
C GLN A 169 -51.11 18.02 27.35
N ALA A 170 -51.08 19.03 28.23
CA ALA A 170 -50.17 19.03 29.38
C ALA A 170 -50.63 18.06 30.47
N CYS A 171 -49.69 17.63 31.32
CA CYS A 171 -49.93 16.64 32.37
C CYS A 171 -51.03 16.98 33.40
N SER A 172 -51.29 18.27 33.65
CA SER A 172 -52.34 18.69 34.58
C SER A 172 -53.07 19.93 34.11
N GLY A 173 -54.41 19.85 34.08
CA GLY A 173 -55.36 20.97 34.07
C GLY A 173 -55.27 22.01 32.94
N ALA A 174 -54.32 21.92 32.02
CA ALA A 174 -54.16 22.90 30.95
C ALA A 174 -55.18 22.67 29.83
N ALA A 175 -55.90 23.72 29.46
CA ALA A 175 -56.70 23.72 28.25
C ALA A 175 -55.76 23.65 27.03
N ILE A 176 -56.03 22.75 26.09
CA ILE A 176 -55.42 22.82 24.76
C ILE A 176 -56.01 24.06 24.07
N GLN A 177 -55.18 24.85 23.39
CA GLN A 177 -55.68 25.96 22.61
C GLN A 177 -54.74 26.32 21.47
N GLY A 178 -55.25 26.36 20.24
CA GLY A 178 -54.49 26.80 19.08
C GLY A 178 -53.27 25.91 18.78
N TRP A 179 -52.26 26.50 18.14
CA TRP A 179 -50.96 25.83 17.93
C TRP A 179 -50.19 25.73 19.24
N GLY A 180 -49.45 24.64 19.43
CA GLY A 180 -48.62 24.43 20.60
C GLY A 180 -47.45 23.51 20.32
N TRP A 181 -46.31 23.81 20.95
CA TRP A 181 -45.14 22.94 20.95
C TRP A 181 -45.22 21.89 22.05
N THR A 182 -45.00 20.64 21.69
CA THR A 182 -44.91 19.51 22.61
C THR A 182 -43.80 18.55 22.15
N ASP A 183 -43.32 17.68 23.03
CA ASP A 183 -42.30 16.68 22.74
C ASP A 183 -42.82 15.26 23.03
N ASN A 184 -41.91 14.30 23.07
CA ASN A 184 -42.18 12.92 23.44
C ASN A 184 -42.24 12.67 24.96
N GLY A 185 -42.50 13.70 25.77
CA GLY A 185 -42.57 13.64 27.22
C GLY A 185 -43.85 14.28 27.78
N TRP A 186 -44.75 13.47 28.34
CA TRP A 186 -46.07 13.94 28.81
C TRP A 186 -46.01 14.77 30.12
N CYS A 187 -45.07 14.47 31.03
CA CYS A 187 -44.93 15.09 32.36
C CYS A 187 -43.55 15.74 32.60
N GLY A 188 -42.79 15.97 31.54
CA GLY A 188 -41.40 16.41 31.62
C GLY A 188 -40.72 16.20 30.29
N LEU A 189 -39.48 16.69 30.16
CA LEU A 189 -38.72 16.60 28.92
C LEU A 189 -38.60 15.13 28.47
N GLY A 190 -39.00 14.85 27.24
CA GLY A 190 -38.91 13.52 26.65
C GLY A 190 -37.48 13.00 26.48
N SER A 191 -37.33 11.71 26.25
CA SER A 191 -36.01 11.09 26.02
C SER A 191 -35.44 11.51 24.67
N ALA A 192 -34.16 11.87 24.64
CA ALA A 192 -33.43 12.12 23.41
C ALA A 192 -33.38 10.89 22.49
N ILE A 193 -33.43 11.14 21.19
CA ILE A 193 -33.34 10.16 20.11
C ILE A 193 -31.92 10.15 19.55
N TYR A 194 -31.37 8.98 19.31
CA TYR A 194 -30.07 8.77 18.66
C TYR A 194 -30.27 7.94 17.40
N PHE A 195 -29.31 7.99 16.47
CA PHE A 195 -29.36 7.21 15.22
C PHE A 195 -28.16 6.28 15.11
N GLN A 196 -28.34 5.13 14.45
CA GLN A 196 -27.30 4.12 14.32
C GLN A 196 -26.28 4.53 13.24
N GLY A 197 -26.75 5.09 12.11
CA GLY A 197 -25.90 5.62 11.04
C GLY A 197 -25.88 7.16 10.96
N SER A 198 -24.80 7.73 10.45
CA SER A 198 -24.80 9.11 9.95
C SER A 198 -25.32 9.09 8.51
N GLY A 199 -26.34 9.88 8.20
CA GLY A 199 -26.94 9.87 6.87
C GLY A 199 -28.36 10.39 6.83
N THR A 200 -29.09 9.99 5.79
CA THR A 200 -30.53 10.29 5.65
C THR A 200 -31.35 9.25 6.39
N HIS A 201 -32.26 9.73 7.24
CA HIS A 201 -33.17 8.96 8.07
C HIS A 201 -34.62 9.26 7.70
N THR A 202 -35.52 8.37 8.09
CA THR A 202 -36.96 8.56 7.90
C THR A 202 -37.63 8.77 9.26
N ILE A 203 -38.48 9.78 9.36
CA ILE A 203 -39.46 9.92 10.45
C ILE A 203 -40.83 9.53 9.91
N ARG A 204 -41.53 8.66 10.65
CA ARG A 204 -42.91 8.26 10.39
C ARG A 204 -43.79 8.73 11.54
N VAL A 205 -44.86 9.43 11.21
CA VAL A 205 -45.89 9.82 12.16
C VAL A 205 -47.16 9.04 11.85
N GLN A 206 -47.63 8.24 12.81
CA GLN A 206 -48.89 7.50 12.72
C GLN A 206 -49.93 8.07 13.68
N VAL A 207 -51.20 7.92 13.32
CA VAL A 207 -52.32 8.37 14.15
C VAL A 207 -52.27 7.63 15.50
N ARG A 208 -52.47 8.37 16.60
CA ARG A 208 -52.85 7.80 17.90
C ARG A 208 -54.28 8.18 18.22
N GLU A 209 -54.61 9.45 18.00
CA GLU A 209 -55.96 10.02 17.97
C GLU A 209 -56.14 10.79 16.66
N ASP A 210 -57.32 10.73 16.07
CA ASP A 210 -57.65 11.45 14.84
C ASP A 210 -57.97 12.92 15.15
N GLY A 211 -58.07 13.77 14.12
CA GLY A 211 -58.33 15.21 14.33
C GLY A 211 -57.12 16.08 14.70
N LEU A 212 -55.89 15.55 14.77
CA LEU A 212 -54.68 16.35 14.97
C LEU A 212 -54.16 16.95 13.67
N SER A 213 -53.72 18.21 13.71
CA SER A 213 -52.92 18.84 12.65
C SER A 213 -51.51 19.16 13.12
N ILE A 214 -50.52 18.95 12.27
CA ILE A 214 -49.10 19.22 12.54
C ILE A 214 -48.56 20.13 11.44
N ASP A 215 -47.86 21.21 11.80
CA ASP A 215 -47.18 22.07 10.82
C ASP A 215 -45.66 21.91 10.85
N GLN A 216 -45.06 21.72 12.03
CA GLN A 216 -43.61 21.58 12.20
C GLN A 216 -43.21 20.37 13.04
N ILE A 217 -42.11 19.74 12.61
CA ILE A 217 -41.38 18.75 13.40
C ILE A 217 -39.92 19.19 13.48
N VAL A 218 -39.36 19.21 14.68
CA VAL A 218 -37.98 19.63 14.96
C VAL A 218 -37.24 18.48 15.63
N LEU A 219 -36.06 18.16 15.10
CA LEU A 219 -35.08 17.32 15.79
C LEU A 219 -33.87 18.20 16.07
N SER A 220 -33.69 18.59 17.33
CA SER A 220 -32.65 19.54 17.72
C SER A 220 -31.54 18.85 18.51
N PRO A 221 -30.28 18.91 18.05
CA PRO A 221 -29.15 18.41 18.80
C PRO A 221 -28.55 19.44 19.76
N GLN A 222 -29.00 20.70 19.71
CA GLN A 222 -28.37 21.78 20.47
C GLN A 222 -29.36 22.88 20.90
N THR A 223 -29.91 23.66 19.96
CA THR A 223 -30.68 24.88 20.28
C THR A 223 -31.89 24.61 21.16
N TYR A 224 -32.61 23.53 20.85
CA TYR A 224 -33.85 23.11 21.50
C TYR A 224 -33.68 21.74 22.16
N LEU A 225 -32.47 21.44 22.64
CA LEU A 225 -32.18 20.14 23.28
C LEU A 225 -32.94 19.97 24.61
N SER A 226 -33.24 21.07 25.30
CA SER A 226 -33.90 21.05 26.62
C SER A 226 -35.03 22.07 26.77
N THR A 227 -35.35 22.83 25.73
CA THR A 227 -36.38 23.88 25.77
C THR A 227 -37.10 23.93 24.43
N ALA A 228 -38.43 24.00 24.46
CA ALA A 228 -39.27 24.07 23.27
C ALA A 228 -38.98 25.33 22.44
N PRO A 229 -39.16 25.30 21.11
CA PRO A 229 -39.02 26.50 20.28
C PRO A 229 -39.98 27.63 20.65
N GLY A 230 -41.18 27.30 21.12
CA GLY A 230 -42.22 28.26 21.47
C GLY A 230 -43.11 27.77 22.61
N LYS A 231 -44.29 28.38 22.72
CA LYS A 231 -45.25 28.09 23.80
C LYS A 231 -45.95 26.75 23.58
N ALA A 232 -46.44 26.16 24.68
CA ALA A 232 -47.22 24.91 24.64
C ALA A 232 -48.66 25.10 24.10
N ILE A 233 -49.19 26.33 24.13
CA ILE A 233 -50.52 26.69 23.62
C ILE A 233 -50.50 28.11 23.05
N ASN A 234 -51.44 28.42 22.15
CA ASN A 234 -51.55 29.70 21.43
C ASN A 234 -50.21 30.21 20.90
N ASP A 235 -49.36 29.29 20.45
CA ASP A 235 -48.03 29.58 19.97
C ASP A 235 -48.08 30.18 18.56
N THR A 236 -47.20 31.14 18.30
CA THR A 236 -47.03 31.81 17.00
C THR A 236 -45.63 31.62 16.42
N THR A 237 -44.82 30.79 17.06
CA THR A 237 -43.40 30.63 16.74
C THR A 237 -43.23 29.71 15.55
N ILE A 238 -42.81 30.28 14.42
CA ILE A 238 -42.49 29.53 13.20
C ILE A 238 -40.98 29.49 13.00
N LEU A 239 -40.40 28.29 12.99
CA LEU A 239 -39.02 28.10 12.55
C LEU A 239 -38.94 28.00 11.03
N THR A 240 -37.87 28.54 10.42
CA THR A 240 -37.59 28.33 8.99
C THR A 240 -37.20 26.87 8.76
N ALA A 241 -37.73 26.23 7.71
CA ALA A 241 -37.35 24.86 7.35
C ALA A 241 -35.82 24.75 7.14
N ASN A 242 -35.21 23.73 7.73
CA ASN A 242 -33.76 23.53 7.71
C ASN A 242 -33.44 22.03 7.65
N LEU A 243 -32.61 21.63 6.70
CA LEU A 243 -32.02 20.29 6.63
C LEU A 243 -30.49 20.46 6.70
N PRO A 244 -29.83 20.10 7.82
CA PRO A 244 -28.39 20.26 7.94
C PRO A 244 -27.63 19.46 6.88
N SER A 245 -26.63 20.06 6.25
CA SER A 245 -25.68 19.31 5.44
C SER A 245 -24.76 18.52 6.37
N LEU A 246 -24.77 17.19 6.30
CA LEU A 246 -23.86 16.37 7.07
C LEU A 246 -22.47 16.45 6.46
N SER A 247 -21.49 16.97 7.18
CA SER A 247 -20.10 16.89 6.76
C SER A 247 -19.58 15.47 7.01
N SER A 248 -18.97 14.87 5.99
CA SER A 248 -18.32 13.56 6.10
C SER A 248 -16.87 13.72 6.54
N THR A 249 -16.43 12.87 7.48
CA THR A 249 -14.99 12.72 7.75
C THR A 249 -14.29 12.28 6.46
N SER A 250 -13.22 12.98 6.06
CA SER A 250 -12.45 12.65 4.88
C SER A 250 -10.96 12.75 5.15
N VAL A 251 -10.18 11.96 4.41
CA VAL A 251 -8.72 12.00 4.44
C VAL A 251 -8.21 11.94 3.01
N SER A 252 -7.18 12.72 2.71
CA SER A 252 -6.36 12.55 1.51
C SER A 252 -4.91 12.35 1.93
N ILE A 253 -4.17 11.62 1.09
CA ILE A 253 -2.74 11.39 1.33
C ILE A 253 -1.93 11.83 0.13
N THR A 254 -0.73 12.33 0.40
CA THR A 254 0.30 12.58 -0.62
C THR A 254 1.56 11.82 -0.24
N ALA A 255 2.35 11.47 -1.25
CA ALA A 255 3.62 10.80 -1.10
C ALA A 255 4.67 11.52 -1.94
N ASN A 256 5.89 11.65 -1.42
CA ASN A 256 7.00 12.25 -2.15
C ASN A 256 8.32 11.54 -1.85
N PRO A 257 9.02 10.99 -2.86
CA PRO A 257 8.59 10.86 -4.26
C PRO A 257 7.55 9.73 -4.46
N THR A 258 6.83 9.75 -5.59
CA THR A 258 5.90 8.65 -5.97
C THR A 258 6.54 7.58 -6.85
N SER A 259 7.78 7.81 -7.31
CA SER A 259 8.55 6.83 -8.07
C SER A 259 10.05 7.05 -7.90
N GLY A 260 10.83 6.00 -8.15
CA GLY A 260 12.30 6.05 -8.07
C GLY A 260 12.90 4.64 -8.04
N SER A 261 14.21 4.53 -7.86
CA SER A 261 14.90 3.23 -7.75
C SER A 261 14.99 2.78 -6.29
N ALA A 262 14.88 1.47 -6.05
CA ALA A 262 15.16 0.90 -4.74
C ALA A 262 16.64 1.11 -4.33
N PRO A 263 16.95 1.41 -3.05
CA PRO A 263 15.99 1.71 -1.98
C PRO A 263 15.36 3.10 -2.16
N LEU A 264 14.02 3.17 -2.15
CA LEU A 264 13.29 4.43 -2.30
C LEU A 264 12.75 4.91 -0.94
N SER A 265 13.30 6.02 -0.43
CA SER A 265 12.76 6.69 0.75
C SER A 265 11.60 7.61 0.35
N VAL A 266 10.41 7.36 0.90
CA VAL A 266 9.17 8.10 0.61
C VAL A 266 8.65 8.74 1.88
N ASN A 267 8.36 10.04 1.82
CA ASN A 267 7.67 10.77 2.87
C ASN A 267 6.18 10.87 2.55
N PHE A 268 5.34 10.51 3.52
CA PHE A 268 3.89 10.60 3.40
C PHE A 268 3.35 11.78 4.20
N THR A 269 2.31 12.42 3.68
CA THR A 269 1.57 13.47 4.38
C THR A 269 0.09 13.14 4.34
N SER A 270 -0.57 13.22 5.50
CA SER A 270 -2.02 13.07 5.62
C SER A 270 -2.70 14.43 5.80
N ASN A 271 -3.79 14.65 5.06
CA ASN A 271 -4.66 15.81 5.21
C ASN A 271 -6.04 15.32 5.63
N VAL A 272 -6.43 15.60 6.87
CA VAL A 272 -7.67 15.11 7.46
C VAL A 272 -8.65 16.25 7.65
N THR A 273 -9.91 16.04 7.26
CA THR A 273 -11.02 16.92 7.60
C THR A 273 -12.00 16.15 8.50
N LEU A 274 -12.19 16.64 9.71
CA LEU A 274 -13.13 16.08 10.69
C LEU A 274 -14.35 16.98 10.86
N THR A 275 -15.50 16.35 11.08
CA THR A 275 -16.76 17.03 11.43
C THR A 275 -16.73 17.55 12.88
N SER A 276 -16.17 16.76 13.79
CA SER A 276 -16.00 17.09 15.20
C SER A 276 -14.95 16.17 15.83
N GLY A 277 -14.39 16.58 16.97
CA GLY A 277 -13.36 15.80 17.68
C GLY A 277 -11.97 15.90 17.05
N TYR A 278 -11.14 14.90 17.35
CA TYR A 278 -9.76 14.78 16.84
C TYR A 278 -9.50 13.37 16.32
N VAL A 279 -8.43 13.17 15.54
CA VAL A 279 -8.03 11.82 15.08
C VAL A 279 -7.44 11.06 16.26
N SER A 280 -8.07 9.96 16.65
CA SER A 280 -7.63 9.10 17.75
C SER A 280 -6.66 8.01 17.28
N VAL A 281 -6.74 7.58 16.01
CA VAL A 281 -5.88 6.53 15.44
C VAL A 281 -5.52 6.86 14.00
N TYR A 282 -4.23 6.75 13.68
CA TYR A 282 -3.71 6.60 12.31
C TYR A 282 -3.22 5.17 12.12
N TYR A 283 -3.57 4.57 10.98
CA TYR A 283 -3.06 3.26 10.59
C TYR A 283 -2.61 3.29 9.13
N TRP A 284 -1.30 3.31 8.94
CA TRP A 284 -0.66 3.20 7.64
C TRP A 284 -0.33 1.75 7.32
N ASN A 285 -0.59 1.35 6.07
CA ASN A 285 -0.07 0.14 5.46
C ASN A 285 0.65 0.55 4.17
N PHE A 286 1.95 0.27 4.10
CA PHE A 286 2.80 0.72 2.99
C PHE A 286 2.71 -0.17 1.74
N GLY A 287 2.00 -1.29 1.80
CA GLY A 287 1.83 -2.23 0.68
C GLY A 287 2.96 -3.26 0.55
N ASP A 288 3.95 -3.25 1.42
CA ASP A 288 5.10 -4.17 1.45
C ASP A 288 5.16 -5.05 2.72
N GLY A 289 4.06 -5.05 3.50
CA GLY A 289 3.95 -5.76 4.77
C GLY A 289 4.26 -4.91 6.01
N GLN A 290 4.82 -3.71 5.85
CA GLN A 290 5.12 -2.81 6.96
C GLN A 290 3.99 -1.80 7.24
N THR A 291 3.94 -1.31 8.48
CA THR A 291 2.87 -0.41 8.97
C THR A 291 3.41 0.72 9.84
N SER A 292 2.59 1.75 10.08
CA SER A 292 2.91 2.86 11.00
C SER A 292 1.66 3.46 11.65
N SER A 293 1.82 4.04 12.84
CA SER A 293 0.79 4.79 13.57
C SER A 293 1.03 6.30 13.61
N ALA A 294 2.09 6.79 12.95
CA ALA A 294 2.38 8.22 12.88
C ALA A 294 1.40 8.95 11.94
N ALA A 295 1.11 10.22 12.21
CA ALA A 295 0.23 11.02 11.36
C ALA A 295 0.80 11.22 9.94
N SER A 296 2.11 11.47 9.82
CA SER A 296 2.84 11.66 8.56
C SER A 296 4.19 10.91 8.63
N PRO A 297 4.25 9.62 8.28
CA PRO A 297 5.45 8.80 8.38
C PRO A 297 6.39 8.96 7.16
N SER A 298 7.64 8.55 7.34
CA SER A 298 8.57 8.20 6.26
C SER A 298 8.74 6.69 6.19
N HIS A 299 8.88 6.13 4.98
CA HIS A 299 9.13 4.70 4.78
C HIS A 299 10.17 4.46 3.69
N ILE A 300 10.92 3.35 3.75
CA ILE A 300 11.92 2.98 2.76
C ILE A 300 11.51 1.66 2.08
N TYR A 301 11.24 1.74 0.78
CA TYR A 301 10.98 0.56 -0.06
C TYR A 301 12.30 -0.04 -0.54
N GLN A 302 12.63 -1.23 -0.03
CA GLN A 302 13.91 -1.91 -0.27
C GLN A 302 13.95 -2.68 -1.59
N THR A 303 12.79 -3.10 -2.10
CA THR A 303 12.68 -3.91 -3.31
C THR A 303 11.95 -3.15 -4.41
N SER A 304 12.22 -3.51 -5.66
CA SER A 304 11.45 -2.98 -6.78
C SER A 304 10.05 -3.58 -6.79
N GLY A 305 9.06 -2.78 -7.11
CA GLY A 305 7.66 -3.18 -7.16
C GLY A 305 6.73 -1.98 -7.29
N ASN A 306 5.47 -2.27 -7.58
CA ASN A 306 4.40 -1.29 -7.42
C ASN A 306 3.75 -1.51 -6.06
N TYR A 307 3.68 -0.45 -5.26
CA TYR A 307 3.12 -0.50 -3.91
C TYR A 307 1.89 0.41 -3.83
N THR A 308 0.87 -0.06 -3.11
CA THR A 308 -0.30 0.74 -2.76
C THR A 308 -0.20 1.11 -1.29
N ALA A 309 0.32 2.29 -1.00
CA ALA A 309 0.33 2.82 0.36
C ALA A 309 -1.08 3.32 0.70
N SER A 310 -1.56 2.97 1.89
CA SER A 310 -2.90 3.33 2.37
C SER A 310 -2.87 3.81 3.81
N LEU A 311 -3.75 4.75 4.10
CA LEU A 311 -4.03 5.26 5.44
C LEU A 311 -5.50 5.02 5.76
N LYS A 312 -5.76 4.47 6.96
CA LYS A 312 -7.06 4.51 7.63
C LYS A 312 -6.96 5.36 8.89
N ILE A 313 -7.91 6.26 9.09
CA ILE A 313 -8.04 7.05 10.31
C ILE A 313 -9.29 6.66 11.09
N THR A 314 -9.23 6.83 12.42
CA THR A 314 -10.39 6.77 13.32
C THR A 314 -10.40 8.06 14.16
N SER A 315 -11.56 8.68 14.30
CA SER A 315 -11.75 9.87 15.14
C SER A 315 -12.15 9.51 16.58
N SER A 316 -12.08 10.48 17.48
CA SER A 316 -12.56 10.36 18.87
C SER A 316 -14.05 10.06 18.97
N THR A 317 -14.83 10.31 17.92
CA THR A 317 -16.28 10.02 17.84
C THR A 317 -16.56 8.67 17.17
N GLY A 318 -15.53 7.91 16.79
CA GLY A 318 -15.64 6.61 16.14
C GLY A 318 -15.80 6.64 14.62
N ALA A 319 -15.91 7.82 13.99
CA ALA A 319 -15.95 7.93 12.54
C ALA A 319 -14.60 7.51 11.91
N THR A 320 -14.65 6.84 10.75
CA THR A 320 -13.45 6.37 10.03
C THR A 320 -13.44 6.86 8.59
N ALA A 321 -12.24 7.04 8.03
CA ALA A 321 -12.03 7.34 6.62
C ALA A 321 -10.69 6.73 6.13
N SER A 322 -10.57 6.50 4.83
CA SER A 322 -9.38 5.91 4.23
C SER A 322 -8.98 6.59 2.92
N ALA A 323 -7.69 6.58 2.61
CA ALA A 323 -7.13 7.01 1.34
C ALA A 323 -5.93 6.15 0.94
N SER A 324 -5.60 6.11 -0.35
CA SER A 324 -4.46 5.37 -0.88
C SER A 324 -3.75 6.12 -2.00
N THR A 325 -2.49 5.75 -2.25
CA THR A 325 -1.66 6.27 -3.34
C THR A 325 -0.76 5.16 -3.88
N LEU A 326 -0.48 5.22 -5.18
CA LEU A 326 0.37 4.25 -5.86
C LEU A 326 1.80 4.77 -5.92
N LEU A 327 2.74 3.86 -5.71
CA LEU A 327 4.17 4.10 -5.79
C LEU A 327 4.80 3.12 -6.77
N SER A 328 5.71 3.61 -7.61
CA SER A 328 6.46 2.79 -8.56
C SER A 328 7.94 2.78 -8.23
N VAL A 329 8.40 1.68 -7.62
CA VAL A 329 9.79 1.47 -7.27
C VAL A 329 10.44 0.61 -8.35
N SER A 330 11.34 1.20 -9.11
CA SER A 330 12.16 0.52 -10.11
C SER A 330 13.35 -0.19 -9.48
N GLY A 331 13.86 -1.24 -10.14
CA GLY A 331 15.13 -1.85 -9.76
C GLY A 331 16.29 -0.87 -9.98
N SER A 332 17.32 -0.94 -9.14
CA SER A 332 18.59 -0.24 -9.40
C SER A 332 19.11 -0.62 -10.78
N SER A 333 19.32 0.34 -11.68
CA SER A 333 19.76 0.10 -13.06
C SER A 333 21.26 -0.24 -13.20
N SER A 334 21.96 -0.51 -12.09
CA SER A 334 23.38 -0.86 -12.11
C SER A 334 23.58 -2.36 -12.31
N SER A 335 23.76 -2.81 -13.55
CA SER A 335 24.20 -4.19 -13.78
C SER A 335 25.72 -4.33 -13.58
N ILE A 336 26.16 -5.45 -13.02
CA ILE A 336 27.59 -5.77 -12.83
C ILE A 336 27.93 -7.03 -13.62
N LYS A 337 29.04 -6.99 -14.37
CA LYS A 337 29.58 -8.17 -15.05
C LYS A 337 30.31 -9.05 -14.04
N LEU A 338 30.07 -10.35 -14.11
CA LEU A 338 30.67 -11.35 -13.24
C LEU A 338 31.14 -12.53 -14.10
N ARG A 339 32.44 -12.63 -14.34
CA ARG A 339 33.05 -13.79 -15.01
C ARG A 339 33.38 -14.87 -13.99
N VAL A 340 32.75 -16.03 -14.14
CA VAL A 340 33.03 -17.22 -13.34
C VAL A 340 33.92 -18.15 -14.15
N MET A 341 35.05 -18.54 -13.58
CA MET A 341 35.92 -19.58 -14.12
C MET A 341 35.72 -20.87 -13.32
N GLN A 342 35.61 -21.99 -14.02
CA GLN A 342 35.82 -23.30 -13.46
C GLN A 342 37.15 -23.83 -14.01
N ALA A 343 37.97 -24.37 -13.12
CA ALA A 343 39.20 -25.02 -13.48
C ALA A 343 39.47 -26.19 -12.54
N ASN A 344 39.40 -27.40 -13.07
CA ASN A 344 40.09 -28.53 -12.45
C ASN A 344 41.58 -28.41 -12.80
N ILE A 345 42.40 -28.02 -11.84
CA ILE A 345 43.81 -27.68 -12.10
C ILE A 345 44.74 -28.88 -12.01
N PHE A 346 44.24 -30.04 -11.60
CA PHE A 346 45.09 -31.17 -11.27
C PHE A 346 44.46 -32.52 -11.67
N TYR A 347 45.31 -33.43 -12.14
CA TYR A 347 45.16 -34.87 -11.96
C TYR A 347 46.19 -35.26 -10.90
N GLY A 348 45.83 -35.14 -9.62
CA GLY A 348 46.78 -35.33 -8.52
C GLY A 348 47.97 -34.35 -8.46
N GLY A 349 47.95 -33.25 -9.22
CA GLY A 349 48.97 -32.21 -9.09
C GLY A 349 49.63 -31.71 -10.37
N HIS A 350 49.25 -32.16 -11.58
CA HIS A 350 50.11 -31.98 -12.76
C HIS A 350 49.42 -31.45 -14.02
N GLY A 351 50.18 -30.71 -14.84
CA GLY A 351 49.79 -30.44 -16.23
C GLY A 351 49.99 -31.67 -17.11
N THR A 352 49.66 -31.56 -18.40
CA THR A 352 49.86 -32.69 -19.31
C THR A 352 51.35 -32.97 -19.60
N ASP A 353 52.26 -32.20 -19.03
CA ASP A 353 53.70 -32.45 -18.93
C ASP A 353 54.12 -33.24 -17.68
N ASP A 354 53.17 -33.65 -16.83
CA ASP A 354 53.40 -34.29 -15.53
C ASP A 354 54.09 -33.37 -14.50
N ILE A 355 53.99 -32.04 -14.67
CA ILE A 355 54.61 -31.04 -13.79
C ILE A 355 53.56 -30.25 -13.00
N THR A 356 53.74 -30.18 -11.68
CA THR A 356 53.03 -29.25 -10.78
C THR A 356 53.59 -27.85 -10.92
N ASN A 357 52.76 -26.88 -11.32
CA ASN A 357 53.21 -25.51 -11.53
C ASN A 357 52.14 -24.47 -11.20
N LEU A 358 52.01 -24.14 -9.91
CA LEU A 358 51.07 -23.12 -9.42
C LEU A 358 51.28 -21.74 -10.06
N SER A 359 52.50 -21.41 -10.51
CA SER A 359 52.76 -20.15 -11.22
C SER A 359 52.18 -20.17 -12.64
N ARG A 360 52.17 -21.32 -13.32
CA ARG A 360 51.49 -21.51 -14.62
C ARG A 360 49.98 -21.40 -14.44
N ASP A 361 49.43 -22.00 -13.39
CA ASP A 361 47.99 -21.92 -13.07
C ASP A 361 47.58 -20.48 -12.76
N ALA A 362 48.34 -19.79 -11.91
CA ALA A 362 48.14 -18.37 -11.61
C ALA A 362 48.23 -17.48 -12.87
N THR A 363 49.13 -17.81 -13.80
CA THR A 363 49.26 -17.08 -15.08
C THR A 363 48.02 -17.28 -15.95
N TRP A 364 47.47 -18.49 -16.01
CA TRP A 364 46.22 -18.76 -16.72
C TRP A 364 45.01 -18.07 -16.07
N ILE A 365 44.90 -18.11 -14.75
CA ILE A 365 43.86 -17.36 -14.02
C ILE A 365 43.96 -15.87 -14.36
N ALA A 366 45.16 -15.28 -14.33
CA ALA A 366 45.35 -13.87 -14.69
C ALA A 366 44.95 -13.59 -16.16
N ASN A 367 45.35 -14.45 -17.10
CA ASN A 367 45.07 -14.29 -18.53
C ASN A 367 43.58 -14.47 -18.87
N MET A 368 42.86 -15.35 -18.19
CA MET A 368 41.41 -15.52 -18.38
C MET A 368 40.60 -14.39 -17.73
N ASN A 369 41.22 -13.62 -16.84
CA ASN A 369 40.65 -12.47 -16.15
C ASN A 369 39.25 -12.76 -15.55
N PRO A 370 39.07 -13.83 -14.75
CA PRO A 370 37.81 -14.10 -14.07
C PRO A 370 37.61 -13.16 -12.88
N ASP A 371 36.39 -13.05 -12.40
CA ASP A 371 36.06 -12.36 -11.15
C ASP A 371 35.96 -13.34 -9.99
N VAL A 372 35.55 -14.57 -10.27
CA VAL A 372 35.44 -15.68 -9.31
C VAL A 372 35.92 -16.96 -9.98
N VAL A 373 36.63 -17.81 -9.24
CA VAL A 373 37.17 -19.08 -9.72
C VAL A 373 36.74 -20.19 -8.77
N SER A 374 36.21 -21.28 -9.35
CA SER A 374 36.09 -22.60 -8.71
C SER A 374 37.30 -23.43 -9.15
N LEU A 375 38.16 -23.76 -8.19
CA LEU A 375 39.36 -24.56 -8.39
C LEU A 375 39.16 -25.93 -7.75
N ILE A 376 39.38 -26.97 -8.54
CA ILE A 376 39.21 -28.37 -8.12
C ILE A 376 40.58 -29.05 -8.06
N GLU A 377 40.67 -30.07 -7.20
CA GLU A 377 41.85 -30.88 -6.90
C GLU A 377 43.03 -30.12 -6.28
N VAL A 378 42.78 -28.99 -5.61
CA VAL A 378 43.83 -28.20 -4.93
C VAL A 378 44.44 -29.02 -3.78
N LEU A 379 45.73 -29.35 -3.87
CA LEU A 379 46.40 -30.32 -2.98
C LEU A 379 46.50 -29.92 -1.50
N GLY A 380 46.29 -28.64 -1.14
CA GLY A 380 46.18 -28.12 0.24
C GLY A 380 47.35 -28.36 1.22
N GLY A 381 48.35 -29.17 0.87
CA GLY A 381 49.66 -29.25 1.53
C GLY A 381 50.48 -27.96 1.31
N SER A 382 51.70 -27.87 1.85
CA SER A 382 52.69 -26.76 1.67
C SER A 382 52.16 -25.30 1.63
N ASN A 383 50.94 -25.03 2.11
CA ASN A 383 50.18 -23.80 1.91
C ASN A 383 49.86 -23.46 0.43
N ASP A 384 49.50 -24.45 -0.39
CA ASP A 384 49.16 -24.25 -1.80
C ASP A 384 48.02 -23.24 -2.04
N PRO A 385 46.90 -23.24 -1.29
CA PRO A 385 45.85 -22.23 -1.46
C PRO A 385 46.36 -20.79 -1.25
N GLN A 386 47.18 -20.58 -0.21
CA GLN A 386 47.80 -19.30 0.09
C GLN A 386 48.83 -18.90 -0.98
N THR A 387 49.64 -19.87 -1.41
CA THR A 387 50.68 -19.67 -2.43
C THR A 387 50.05 -19.30 -3.77
N LEU A 388 49.04 -20.05 -4.21
CA LEU A 388 48.29 -19.76 -5.42
C LEU A 388 47.61 -18.39 -5.35
N THR A 389 46.96 -18.05 -4.24
CA THR A 389 46.37 -16.71 -4.03
C THR A 389 47.43 -15.61 -4.15
N SER A 390 48.62 -15.82 -3.58
CA SER A 390 49.72 -14.86 -3.62
C SER A 390 50.28 -14.69 -5.04
N LEU A 391 50.42 -15.78 -5.78
CA LEU A 391 50.85 -15.77 -7.18
C LEU A 391 49.80 -15.07 -8.06
N VAL A 392 48.50 -15.36 -7.89
CA VAL A 392 47.44 -14.68 -8.64
C VAL A 392 47.44 -13.18 -8.34
N LYS A 393 47.59 -12.77 -7.07
CA LYS A 393 47.77 -11.37 -6.70
C LYS A 393 48.98 -10.74 -7.40
N GLN A 394 50.12 -11.43 -7.44
CA GLN A 394 51.31 -10.96 -8.13
C GLN A 394 51.09 -10.78 -9.64
N LYS A 395 50.39 -11.71 -10.30
CA LYS A 395 50.14 -11.67 -11.74
C LYS A 395 49.06 -10.67 -12.15
N THR A 396 48.07 -10.43 -11.29
CA THR A 396 46.91 -9.56 -11.58
C THR A 396 47.07 -8.14 -11.04
N GLY A 397 47.95 -7.93 -10.07
CA GLY A 397 48.15 -6.63 -9.41
C GLY A 397 47.04 -6.23 -8.42
N ILE A 398 46.08 -7.11 -8.15
CA ILE A 398 44.96 -6.85 -7.24
C ILE A 398 44.88 -7.91 -6.14
N SER A 399 44.29 -7.56 -5.00
CA SER A 399 44.04 -8.52 -3.92
C SER A 399 42.89 -9.47 -4.27
N TRP A 400 42.99 -10.71 -3.78
CA TRP A 400 41.98 -11.74 -3.94
C TRP A 400 41.61 -12.33 -2.58
N TYR A 401 40.34 -12.66 -2.43
CA TYR A 401 39.79 -13.42 -1.31
C TYR A 401 39.75 -14.89 -1.67
N TYR A 402 39.95 -15.77 -0.69
CA TYR A 402 39.79 -17.21 -0.94
C TYR A 402 39.09 -17.93 0.21
N SER A 403 38.47 -19.05 -0.13
CA SER A 403 37.97 -20.06 0.80
C SER A 403 38.44 -21.42 0.31
N TYR A 404 38.91 -22.27 1.21
CA TYR A 404 39.42 -23.61 0.91
C TYR A 404 38.69 -24.65 1.75
N VAL A 405 38.23 -25.72 1.13
CA VAL A 405 37.56 -26.84 1.79
C VAL A 405 38.22 -28.14 1.32
N PRO A 406 38.83 -28.94 2.22
CA PRO A 406 39.39 -30.24 1.84
C PRO A 406 38.29 -31.19 1.35
N LYS A 407 38.60 -32.25 0.61
CA LYS A 407 37.62 -33.24 0.12
C LYS A 407 36.77 -33.82 1.26
N TYR A 408 37.43 -34.11 2.37
CA TYR A 408 36.85 -34.56 3.62
C TYR A 408 37.77 -34.17 4.78
N PRO A 409 37.30 -34.15 6.04
CA PRO A 409 38.14 -33.81 7.18
C PRO A 409 39.42 -34.65 7.23
N GLY A 410 40.58 -33.99 7.23
CA GLY A 410 41.90 -34.64 7.25
C GLY A 410 42.51 -34.95 5.87
N CYS A 411 41.78 -34.76 4.77
CA CYS A 411 42.36 -34.79 3.43
C CYS A 411 43.15 -33.51 3.17
N VAL A 412 44.30 -33.63 2.49
CA VAL A 412 45.05 -32.44 2.06
C VAL A 412 44.46 -31.84 0.80
N GLU A 413 43.94 -32.65 -0.12
CA GLU A 413 43.34 -32.20 -1.38
C GLU A 413 41.90 -31.70 -1.18
N GLY A 414 41.46 -30.72 -1.97
CA GLY A 414 40.15 -30.10 -1.83
C GLY A 414 39.75 -29.17 -2.96
N VAL A 415 38.74 -28.36 -2.67
CA VAL A 415 38.21 -27.33 -3.58
C VAL A 415 38.46 -25.94 -3.01
N MET A 416 38.69 -24.98 -3.89
CA MET A 416 38.98 -23.60 -3.51
C MET A 416 38.10 -22.63 -4.31
N ILE A 417 37.50 -21.69 -3.59
CA ILE A 417 36.86 -20.51 -4.18
C ILE A 417 37.86 -19.36 -4.11
N LEU A 418 38.17 -18.73 -5.23
CA LEU A 418 39.01 -17.54 -5.32
C LEU A 418 38.17 -16.39 -5.92
N SER A 419 38.17 -15.20 -5.31
CA SER A 419 37.27 -14.10 -5.71
C SER A 419 37.94 -12.73 -5.63
N LYS A 420 37.72 -11.88 -6.65
CA LYS A 420 38.03 -10.45 -6.60
C LYS A 420 37.08 -9.69 -5.67
N TRP A 421 35.86 -10.20 -5.54
CA TRP A 421 34.82 -9.63 -4.70
C TRP A 421 34.94 -10.12 -3.26
N PRO A 422 34.68 -9.26 -2.24
CA PRO A 422 34.73 -9.67 -0.84
C PRO A 422 33.84 -10.87 -0.53
N ILE A 423 34.40 -11.84 0.19
CA ILE A 423 33.65 -12.95 0.79
C ILE A 423 33.07 -12.47 2.12
N VAL A 424 31.74 -12.50 2.23
CA VAL A 424 30.97 -11.99 3.37
C VAL A 424 30.75 -13.09 4.40
N SER A 425 30.50 -14.30 3.93
CA SER A 425 30.34 -15.50 4.74
C SER A 425 30.77 -16.73 3.94
N THR A 426 31.11 -17.79 4.66
CA THR A 426 31.45 -19.09 4.09
C THR A 426 30.68 -20.18 4.81
N SER A 427 30.38 -21.25 4.08
CA SER A 427 29.86 -22.49 4.64
C SER A 427 30.46 -23.68 3.88
N GLN A 428 30.33 -24.88 4.44
CA GLN A 428 30.83 -26.09 3.81
C GLN A 428 29.92 -27.28 4.11
N TYR A 429 29.92 -28.25 3.21
CA TYR A 429 29.22 -29.52 3.38
C TYR A 429 30.08 -30.66 2.82
N PHE A 430 30.23 -31.74 3.58
CA PHE A 430 30.90 -32.95 3.11
C PHE A 430 29.82 -33.93 2.65
N MET A 431 29.75 -34.13 1.34
CA MET A 431 28.83 -35.07 0.71
C MET A 431 29.21 -36.51 1.05
N SER A 432 28.25 -37.39 0.80
CA SER A 432 28.51 -38.82 0.72
C SER A 432 29.68 -39.09 -0.23
N TYR A 433 30.44 -40.16 0.02
CA TYR A 433 31.62 -40.54 -0.78
C TYR A 433 32.79 -39.56 -0.75
N GLN A 434 32.95 -38.82 0.35
CA GLN A 434 34.18 -38.06 0.65
C GLN A 434 34.45 -36.90 -0.32
N MET A 435 33.39 -36.23 -0.76
CA MET A 435 33.47 -35.08 -1.65
C MET A 435 32.97 -33.80 -0.98
N PRO A 436 33.56 -32.63 -1.30
CA PRO A 436 33.22 -31.38 -0.62
C PRO A 436 32.30 -30.49 -1.46
N ILE A 437 31.49 -29.70 -0.76
CA ILE A 437 30.89 -28.45 -1.27
C ILE A 437 31.46 -27.31 -0.44
N ALA A 438 32.19 -26.40 -1.08
CA ALA A 438 32.51 -25.09 -0.52
C ALA A 438 31.44 -24.08 -0.94
N GLN A 439 30.99 -23.24 -0.01
CA GLN A 439 30.07 -22.14 -0.28
C GLN A 439 30.68 -20.81 0.21
N ALA A 440 30.53 -19.76 -0.60
CA ALA A 440 30.86 -18.40 -0.24
C ALA A 440 29.76 -17.43 -0.70
N THR A 441 29.35 -16.52 0.18
CA THR A 441 28.48 -15.39 -0.19
C THR A 441 29.37 -14.20 -0.58
N LEU A 442 29.28 -13.77 -1.82
CA LEU A 442 30.13 -12.72 -2.41
C LEU A 442 29.41 -11.39 -2.45
N ASN A 443 30.07 -10.29 -2.09
CA ASN A 443 29.58 -8.93 -2.30
C ASN A 443 30.05 -8.38 -3.66
N VAL A 444 29.26 -8.61 -4.70
CA VAL A 444 29.49 -8.16 -6.07
C VAL A 444 28.94 -6.75 -6.24
N GLY A 445 29.75 -5.75 -5.87
CA GLY A 445 29.43 -4.32 -5.98
C GLY A 445 28.09 -3.92 -5.35
N GLY A 446 27.83 -4.41 -4.14
CA GLY A 446 26.60 -4.19 -3.38
C GLY A 446 25.52 -5.26 -3.60
N LYS A 447 25.76 -6.24 -4.48
CA LYS A 447 24.84 -7.36 -4.76
C LYS A 447 25.40 -8.66 -4.22
N TYR A 448 24.60 -9.39 -3.44
CA TYR A 448 25.05 -10.63 -2.83
C TYR A 448 24.80 -11.83 -3.76
N VAL A 449 25.83 -12.64 -4.01
CA VAL A 449 25.76 -13.85 -4.83
C VAL A 449 26.26 -15.05 -4.04
N ASN A 450 25.48 -16.12 -3.97
CA ASN A 450 25.92 -17.37 -3.33
C ASN A 450 26.65 -18.25 -4.35
N PHE A 451 27.95 -18.41 -4.17
CA PHE A 451 28.82 -19.19 -5.05
C PHE A 451 29.21 -20.51 -4.39
N PHE A 452 29.15 -21.60 -5.15
CA PHE A 452 29.46 -22.94 -4.70
C PHE A 452 30.54 -23.57 -5.58
N SER A 453 31.51 -24.22 -4.94
CA SER A 453 32.56 -25.01 -5.58
C SER A 453 32.47 -26.46 -5.13
N THR A 454 32.49 -27.42 -6.04
CA THR A 454 32.30 -28.85 -5.71
C THR A 454 33.08 -29.78 -6.63
N HIS A 455 33.38 -30.98 -6.14
CA HIS A 455 33.92 -32.09 -6.92
C HIS A 455 33.02 -33.31 -6.67
N PHE A 456 32.72 -34.11 -7.69
CA PHE A 456 31.92 -35.34 -7.56
C PHE A 456 32.80 -36.59 -7.69
N GLN A 457 32.32 -37.72 -7.17
CA GLN A 457 33.09 -38.97 -7.15
C GLN A 457 33.45 -39.51 -8.56
N TRP A 458 34.69 -40.01 -8.65
CA TRP A 458 35.26 -40.83 -9.73
C TRP A 458 35.67 -42.22 -9.16
N PRO A 459 35.53 -43.40 -9.82
CA PRO A 459 35.66 -43.72 -11.26
C PRO A 459 34.37 -44.14 -12.00
N SER A 460 34.49 -44.57 -13.26
CA SER A 460 33.41 -44.77 -14.27
C SER A 460 32.17 -45.59 -13.86
N THR A 461 32.21 -46.35 -12.76
CA THR A 461 31.07 -47.15 -12.25
C THR A 461 30.18 -46.42 -11.23
N SER A 462 30.46 -45.15 -10.93
CA SER A 462 29.89 -44.42 -9.78
C SER A 462 28.66 -43.54 -10.07
N SER A 463 27.95 -43.67 -11.20
CA SER A 463 26.79 -42.80 -11.50
C SER A 463 25.72 -42.80 -10.39
N SER A 464 25.46 -43.93 -9.74
CA SER A 464 24.54 -43.97 -8.59
C SER A 464 25.05 -43.17 -7.38
N GLN A 465 26.37 -43.16 -7.13
CA GLN A 465 26.99 -42.37 -6.07
C GLN A 465 26.87 -40.88 -6.39
N ARG A 466 27.16 -40.48 -7.63
CA ARG A 466 26.99 -39.10 -8.09
C ARG A 466 25.56 -38.59 -8.06
N GLN A 467 24.56 -39.48 -8.21
CA GLN A 467 23.16 -39.11 -8.02
C GLN A 467 22.85 -38.78 -6.55
N VAL A 468 23.48 -39.46 -5.59
CA VAL A 468 23.37 -39.12 -4.16
C VAL A 468 24.01 -37.75 -3.92
N GLU A 469 25.24 -37.54 -4.39
CA GLU A 469 25.95 -36.26 -4.30
C GLU A 469 25.16 -35.12 -4.96
N ALA A 470 24.55 -35.35 -6.13
CA ALA A 470 23.68 -34.37 -6.81
C ALA A 470 22.48 -33.95 -5.95
N ASN A 471 21.85 -34.90 -5.26
CA ASN A 471 20.73 -34.59 -4.35
C ASN A 471 21.20 -33.82 -3.12
N GLU A 472 22.35 -34.18 -2.55
CA GLU A 472 22.95 -33.48 -1.42
C GLU A 472 23.34 -32.05 -1.79
N LEU A 473 24.02 -31.84 -2.92
CA LEU A 473 24.34 -30.54 -3.49
C LEU A 473 23.10 -29.69 -3.70
N ALA A 474 22.08 -30.24 -4.39
CA ALA A 474 20.84 -29.53 -4.65
C ALA A 474 20.13 -29.13 -3.35
N SER A 475 20.15 -29.99 -2.34
CA SER A 475 19.54 -29.74 -1.03
C SER A 475 20.30 -28.68 -0.24
N PHE A 476 21.62 -28.82 -0.12
CA PHE A 476 22.47 -27.87 0.59
C PHE A 476 22.40 -26.47 -0.05
N ALA A 477 22.58 -26.38 -1.37
CA ALA A 477 22.55 -25.10 -2.07
C ALA A 477 21.16 -24.41 -1.98
N SER A 478 20.07 -25.19 -1.95
CA SER A 478 18.71 -24.62 -1.80
C SER A 478 18.46 -23.94 -0.44
N SER A 479 19.33 -24.15 0.56
CA SER A 479 19.23 -23.45 1.85
C SER A 479 19.72 -21.99 1.81
N PHE A 480 20.30 -21.57 0.69
CA PHE A 480 20.82 -20.21 0.49
C PHE A 480 19.92 -19.38 -0.42
N SER A 481 19.90 -18.07 -0.20
CA SER A 481 19.13 -17.12 -1.01
C SER A 481 19.61 -17.06 -2.46
N GLU A 482 18.72 -16.66 -3.36
CA GLU A 482 19.08 -16.36 -4.76
C GLU A 482 19.92 -15.07 -4.87
N PRO A 483 20.74 -14.90 -5.92
CA PRO A 483 21.07 -15.90 -6.94
C PRO A 483 22.15 -16.88 -6.47
N ARG A 484 22.14 -18.10 -7.02
CA ARG A 484 23.10 -19.18 -6.74
C ARG A 484 23.84 -19.60 -8.01
N ILE A 485 25.17 -19.70 -7.91
CA ILE A 485 26.05 -20.21 -8.98
C ILE A 485 26.84 -21.39 -8.44
N ILE A 486 26.81 -22.52 -9.14
CA ILE A 486 27.57 -23.72 -8.78
C ILE A 486 28.58 -24.01 -9.88
N ALA A 487 29.85 -24.15 -9.52
CA ALA A 487 30.91 -24.47 -10.46
C ALA A 487 31.76 -25.64 -9.95
N GLY A 488 32.10 -26.60 -10.80
CA GLY A 488 32.86 -27.76 -10.35
C GLY A 488 33.11 -28.81 -11.40
N ASP A 489 33.87 -29.83 -11.01
CA ASP A 489 34.02 -31.07 -11.77
C ASP A 489 32.99 -32.08 -11.26
N PHE A 490 32.01 -32.40 -12.11
CA PHE A 490 30.93 -33.32 -11.75
C PHE A 490 31.25 -34.76 -12.15
N ASN A 491 32.38 -35.02 -12.83
CA ASN A 491 32.71 -36.33 -13.40
C ASN A 491 31.56 -36.94 -14.24
N ALA A 492 30.69 -36.08 -14.79
CA ALA A 492 29.42 -36.46 -15.41
C ALA A 492 29.02 -35.52 -16.55
N GLN A 493 28.50 -36.11 -17.63
CA GLN A 493 28.10 -35.40 -18.84
C GLN A 493 26.66 -34.92 -18.78
N ASP A 494 26.32 -33.92 -19.58
CA ASP A 494 24.92 -33.57 -19.80
C ASP A 494 24.08 -34.79 -20.20
N GLY A 495 22.87 -34.85 -19.68
CA GLY A 495 21.94 -35.95 -19.91
C GLY A 495 22.15 -37.17 -19.01
N THR A 496 23.24 -37.26 -18.23
CA THR A 496 23.35 -38.32 -17.21
C THR A 496 22.39 -38.07 -16.04
N PRO A 497 21.94 -39.12 -15.32
CA PRO A 497 20.98 -38.97 -14.23
C PRO A 497 21.40 -37.96 -13.15
N GLU A 498 22.68 -37.94 -12.77
CA GLU A 498 23.22 -37.01 -11.79
C GLU A 498 23.18 -35.54 -12.24
N ILE A 499 23.47 -35.26 -13.52
CA ILE A 499 23.35 -33.90 -14.07
C ILE A 499 21.88 -33.50 -14.19
N ASN A 500 21.00 -34.42 -14.60
CA ASN A 500 19.57 -34.16 -14.69
C ASN A 500 18.97 -33.76 -13.32
N ILE A 501 19.47 -34.32 -12.21
CA ILE A 501 19.07 -33.93 -10.84
C ILE A 501 19.44 -32.47 -10.56
N VAL A 502 20.68 -32.07 -10.87
CA VAL A 502 21.13 -30.67 -10.70
C VAL A 502 20.28 -29.74 -11.59
N GLU A 503 20.05 -30.13 -12.84
CA GLU A 503 19.29 -29.35 -13.81
C GLU A 503 17.79 -29.25 -13.50
N GLN A 504 17.25 -29.96 -12.50
CA GLN A 504 15.89 -29.69 -12.00
C GLN A 504 15.78 -28.27 -11.46
N LYS A 505 16.79 -27.81 -10.71
CA LYS A 505 16.82 -26.50 -10.04
C LYS A 505 17.74 -25.47 -10.68
N TYR A 506 18.65 -25.93 -11.53
CA TYR A 506 19.67 -25.09 -12.14
C TYR A 506 19.65 -25.18 -13.68
N LEU A 507 20.29 -24.22 -14.34
CA LEU A 507 20.52 -24.18 -15.77
C LEU A 507 22.02 -24.24 -16.03
N SER A 508 22.44 -24.98 -17.07
CA SER A 508 23.83 -25.00 -17.53
C SER A 508 24.18 -23.65 -18.18
N GLY A 509 25.19 -22.97 -17.63
CA GLY A 509 25.70 -21.70 -18.15
C GLY A 509 26.25 -21.86 -19.57
N TRP A 510 26.97 -22.96 -19.84
CA TRP A 510 27.49 -23.23 -21.18
C TRP A 510 26.38 -23.49 -22.19
N ASN A 511 25.40 -24.33 -21.84
CA ASN A 511 24.27 -24.62 -22.74
C ASN A 511 23.49 -23.34 -23.05
N THR A 512 23.32 -22.46 -22.05
CA THR A 512 22.72 -21.14 -22.22
C THR A 512 23.56 -20.26 -23.18
N ALA A 513 24.88 -20.23 -23.02
CA ALA A 513 25.76 -19.48 -23.92
C ALA A 513 25.70 -20.01 -25.37
N VAL A 514 25.67 -21.33 -25.55
CA VAL A 514 25.50 -21.97 -26.87
C VAL A 514 24.15 -21.60 -27.48
N SER A 515 23.05 -21.69 -26.74
CA SER A 515 21.72 -21.31 -27.25
C SER A 515 21.61 -19.83 -27.60
N HIS A 516 22.40 -18.98 -26.96
CA HIS A 516 22.48 -17.55 -27.27
C HIS A 516 23.52 -17.21 -28.36
N ASN A 517 24.22 -18.21 -28.92
CA ASN A 517 25.31 -17.99 -29.87
C ASN A 517 26.42 -17.07 -29.33
N THR A 518 26.69 -17.17 -28.03
CA THR A 518 27.73 -16.40 -27.29
C THR A 518 28.83 -17.29 -26.71
N ALA A 519 28.77 -18.60 -26.99
CA ALA A 519 29.81 -19.55 -26.63
C ALA A 519 30.98 -19.50 -27.61
N VAL A 520 32.21 -19.47 -27.07
CA VAL A 520 33.45 -19.47 -27.84
C VAL A 520 34.34 -20.62 -27.38
N ALA A 521 34.85 -21.40 -28.31
CA ALA A 521 35.82 -22.45 -28.00
C ALA A 521 36.93 -22.51 -29.05
N TYR A 522 38.04 -23.16 -28.72
CA TYR A 522 39.14 -23.34 -29.67
C TYR A 522 38.79 -24.33 -30.79
N ALA A 523 39.45 -24.18 -31.94
CA ALA A 523 39.04 -24.84 -33.19
C ALA A 523 38.96 -26.37 -33.10
N ASP A 524 39.89 -27.02 -32.38
CA ASP A 524 39.91 -28.49 -32.22
C ASP A 524 38.84 -29.01 -31.25
N ASN A 525 38.06 -28.11 -30.62
CA ASN A 525 36.98 -28.40 -29.69
C ASN A 525 35.87 -27.33 -29.84
N PRO A 526 35.16 -27.30 -30.97
CA PRO A 526 34.30 -26.18 -31.36
C PRO A 526 33.12 -25.96 -30.40
N PRO A 527 32.55 -24.73 -30.34
CA PRO A 527 31.51 -24.36 -29.38
C PRO A 527 30.15 -24.97 -29.75
N ASN A 528 29.76 -26.02 -29.03
CA ASN A 528 28.46 -26.67 -29.14
C ASN A 528 28.13 -27.41 -27.82
N LEU A 529 27.02 -28.17 -27.80
CA LEU A 529 26.60 -28.94 -26.64
C LEU A 529 27.56 -30.09 -26.26
N TYR A 530 28.54 -30.41 -27.11
CA TYR A 530 29.53 -31.46 -26.89
C TYR A 530 30.96 -30.92 -26.74
N THR A 531 31.14 -29.59 -26.61
CA THR A 531 32.44 -28.98 -26.31
C THR A 531 32.97 -29.58 -25.01
N ARG A 532 34.15 -30.21 -25.11
CA ARG A 532 34.68 -31.04 -24.04
C ARG A 532 35.49 -30.21 -23.05
N THR A 533 35.42 -30.58 -21.78
CA THR A 533 36.38 -30.11 -20.77
C THR A 533 37.39 -31.19 -20.40
N ARG A 534 37.15 -32.45 -20.81
CA ARG A 534 38.12 -33.56 -20.84
C ARG A 534 37.86 -34.47 -22.06
N LYS A 535 37.63 -35.78 -21.84
CA LYS A 535 37.09 -36.70 -22.86
C LYS A 535 35.65 -36.34 -23.27
N SER A 536 34.97 -35.61 -22.41
CA SER A 536 33.60 -35.11 -22.58
C SER A 536 33.43 -33.83 -21.74
N ARG A 537 32.24 -33.25 -21.70
CA ARG A 537 31.95 -32.10 -20.84
C ARG A 537 31.57 -32.59 -19.44
N ILE A 538 32.51 -32.52 -18.51
CA ILE A 538 32.31 -32.97 -17.12
C ILE A 538 32.49 -31.84 -16.10
N ASP A 539 33.06 -30.73 -16.56
CA ASP A 539 33.21 -29.52 -15.78
C ASP A 539 32.10 -28.53 -16.12
N HIS A 540 31.36 -28.10 -15.11
CA HIS A 540 30.15 -27.33 -15.29
C HIS A 540 30.15 -26.05 -14.46
N VAL A 541 29.45 -25.05 -14.99
CA VAL A 541 29.03 -23.85 -14.27
C VAL A 541 27.52 -23.71 -14.44
N PHE A 542 26.79 -23.96 -13.36
CA PHE A 542 25.35 -23.89 -13.26
C PHE A 542 24.90 -22.61 -12.56
N TYR A 543 23.70 -22.13 -12.90
CA TYR A 543 23.05 -21.03 -12.19
C TYR A 543 21.58 -21.36 -11.89
N SER A 544 21.05 -20.85 -10.79
CA SER A 544 19.71 -21.21 -10.31
C SER A 544 18.59 -20.69 -11.21
N LYS A 545 17.59 -21.54 -11.46
CA LYS A 545 16.37 -21.16 -12.21
C LYS A 545 15.55 -20.07 -11.51
N GLY A 546 15.66 -19.98 -10.18
CA GLY A 546 14.94 -19.00 -9.36
C GLY A 546 15.59 -17.61 -9.36
N ALA A 547 16.77 -17.44 -9.95
CA ALA A 547 17.43 -16.15 -10.02
C ALA A 547 16.73 -15.23 -11.04
N THR A 548 16.09 -14.18 -10.55
CA THR A 548 15.47 -13.14 -11.39
C THR A 548 16.43 -11.99 -11.74
N ASN A 549 17.57 -11.93 -11.07
CA ASN A 549 18.58 -10.88 -11.17
C ASN A 549 19.95 -11.37 -11.64
N LEU A 550 19.99 -12.48 -12.39
CA LEU A 550 21.22 -13.06 -12.95
C LEU A 550 20.95 -13.55 -14.39
N ALA A 551 21.81 -13.18 -15.34
CA ALA A 551 21.70 -13.66 -16.73
C ALA A 551 23.06 -14.03 -17.31
N VAL A 552 23.11 -15.10 -18.11
CA VAL A 552 24.31 -15.48 -18.88
C VAL A 552 24.45 -14.57 -20.11
N SER A 553 25.65 -14.04 -20.30
CA SER A 553 26.05 -13.16 -21.41
C SER A 553 27.15 -13.73 -22.31
N GLY A 554 27.75 -14.87 -21.93
CA GLY A 554 28.75 -15.54 -22.75
C GLY A 554 29.36 -16.76 -22.06
N GLY A 555 30.14 -17.53 -22.81
CA GLY A 555 30.92 -18.64 -22.28
C GLY A 555 32.16 -18.90 -23.13
N LYS A 556 33.28 -19.30 -22.50
CA LYS A 556 34.53 -19.55 -23.22
C LYS A 556 35.30 -20.76 -22.70
N VAL A 557 35.67 -21.65 -23.61
CA VAL A 557 36.67 -22.72 -23.41
C VAL A 557 37.90 -22.38 -24.28
N PRO A 558 38.93 -21.73 -23.72
CA PRO A 558 40.10 -21.30 -24.49
C PRO A 558 41.01 -22.48 -24.86
N ASP A 559 41.88 -22.26 -25.85
CA ASP A 559 43.00 -23.17 -26.10
C ASP A 559 44.06 -22.94 -25.02
N THR A 560 44.27 -23.93 -24.16
CA THR A 560 45.27 -23.85 -23.08
C THR A 560 46.59 -24.52 -23.44
N ARG A 561 46.75 -25.00 -24.69
CA ARG A 561 47.91 -25.75 -25.15
C ARG A 561 49.08 -24.84 -25.49
N ASP A 562 50.25 -25.19 -25.00
CA ASP A 562 51.52 -24.84 -25.61
C ASP A 562 51.87 -25.89 -26.67
N LEU A 563 51.59 -25.57 -27.93
CA LEU A 563 51.83 -26.47 -29.07
C LEU A 563 53.32 -26.66 -29.39
N ALA A 564 54.23 -25.92 -28.76
CA ALA A 564 55.67 -26.09 -28.94
C ALA A 564 56.23 -27.31 -28.19
N ILE A 565 55.49 -27.85 -27.22
CA ILE A 565 55.93 -28.94 -26.34
C ILE A 565 54.97 -30.12 -26.47
N ALA A 566 55.49 -31.33 -26.64
CA ALA A 566 54.65 -32.53 -26.69
C ALA A 566 54.12 -32.90 -25.28
N PRO A 567 52.86 -33.31 -25.13
CA PRO A 567 52.32 -33.76 -23.86
C PRO A 567 52.86 -35.14 -23.48
N VAL A 568 53.10 -35.33 -22.18
CA VAL A 568 53.39 -36.61 -21.53
C VAL A 568 52.07 -37.38 -21.29
N ILE A 569 51.08 -36.70 -20.71
CA ILE A 569 49.76 -37.25 -20.42
C ILE A 569 48.83 -37.03 -21.63
N LYS A 570 48.23 -38.12 -22.12
CA LYS A 570 47.25 -38.09 -23.21
C LYS A 570 45.94 -38.68 -22.74
N ILE A 571 44.83 -37.99 -22.99
CA ILE A 571 43.49 -38.42 -22.59
C ILE A 571 42.73 -39.11 -23.73
N GLY A 572 43.37 -39.42 -24.85
CA GLY A 572 42.80 -40.15 -25.98
C GLY A 572 41.85 -39.33 -26.85
N THR A 573 41.97 -38.00 -26.88
CA THR A 573 41.16 -37.13 -27.75
C THR A 573 41.96 -36.64 -28.95
N THR A 574 41.26 -36.19 -30.00
CA THR A 574 41.89 -35.67 -31.23
C THR A 574 42.74 -34.42 -31.01
N ASP A 575 42.58 -33.78 -29.86
CA ASP A 575 43.23 -32.54 -29.48
C ASP A 575 44.29 -32.70 -28.38
N ASP A 576 44.74 -33.94 -28.11
CA ASP A 576 45.94 -34.29 -27.32
C ASP A 576 47.24 -33.85 -28.01
N LYS A 577 47.37 -32.54 -28.17
CA LYS A 577 48.51 -31.85 -28.76
C LYS A 577 48.96 -30.80 -27.77
N GLY A 578 50.25 -30.48 -27.71
CA GLY A 578 50.74 -29.45 -26.81
C GLY A 578 50.66 -29.79 -25.32
N VAL A 579 51.41 -29.06 -24.49
CA VAL A 579 51.30 -29.12 -23.03
C VAL A 579 50.19 -28.20 -22.54
N ARG A 580 49.35 -28.68 -21.62
CA ARG A 580 48.28 -27.93 -20.97
C ARG A 580 48.57 -27.75 -19.48
N PRO A 581 48.02 -26.71 -18.84
CA PRO A 581 48.14 -26.51 -17.41
C PRO A 581 47.52 -27.64 -16.58
N SER A 582 46.51 -28.32 -17.13
CA SER A 582 45.77 -29.43 -16.55
C SER A 582 45.35 -30.40 -17.67
N ASP A 583 45.00 -31.63 -17.32
CA ASP A 583 44.35 -32.58 -18.22
C ASP A 583 42.86 -32.26 -18.46
N HIS A 584 42.33 -31.24 -17.77
CA HIS A 584 41.06 -30.60 -18.07
C HIS A 584 41.27 -29.25 -18.79
N ASN A 585 40.36 -28.94 -19.73
CA ASN A 585 40.20 -27.58 -20.23
C ASN A 585 39.49 -26.73 -19.18
N PHE A 586 40.00 -25.52 -18.99
CA PHE A 586 39.29 -24.54 -18.18
C PHE A 586 38.11 -23.96 -18.95
N THR A 587 37.09 -23.54 -18.21
CA THR A 587 35.90 -22.92 -18.78
C THR A 587 35.54 -21.65 -18.03
N THR A 588 34.97 -20.69 -18.74
CA THR A 588 34.42 -19.46 -18.15
C THR A 588 33.00 -19.25 -18.59
N ILE A 589 32.15 -18.77 -17.70
CA ILE A 589 30.79 -18.27 -18.00
C ILE A 589 30.69 -16.82 -17.53
N ASP A 590 30.22 -15.96 -18.42
CA ASP A 590 30.06 -14.53 -18.17
C ASP A 590 28.62 -14.24 -17.76
N PHE A 591 28.43 -13.71 -16.56
CA PHE A 591 27.12 -13.30 -16.05
C PHE A 591 26.95 -11.78 -16.02
N THR A 592 25.69 -11.35 -16.05
CA THR A 592 25.24 -10.01 -15.70
C THR A 592 24.37 -10.11 -14.45
N VAL A 593 24.78 -9.44 -13.38
CA VAL A 593 24.08 -9.38 -12.08
C VAL A 593 23.32 -8.06 -12.01
N TYR A 594 21.99 -8.11 -11.88
CA TYR A 594 21.09 -6.95 -11.88
C TYR A 594 20.78 -6.43 -10.47
#